data_AF-A0A3C1FVS9-F1
#
_entry.id   AF-A0A3C1FVS9-F1
#
_cell.length_a   1.000
_cell.length_b   1.000
_cell.length_c   1.000
_cell.angle_alpha   90.00
_cell.angle_beta   90.00
_cell.angle_gamma   90.00
#
_symmetry.space_group_name_H-M   'P 1'
#
loop_
_entity.id
_entity.type
_entity.pdbx_description
1 polymer ?
#
loop_
_entity_poly.entity_id
_entity_poly.type
_entity_poly.pdbx_seq_one_letter_code
_entity_poly.pdbx_strand_id
1 'polypeptide(L)'
;MQELEKVTREKDAYIKHLERAVKERDAQIADLREELETIYTSGGWRALLIYYRVRDTLFSADTYRRMVRPLWLFWGAIKAKPLRLLTREHLNKSVFYVRNYGVRASVRKVLEKLNSGTAPFSRKPNVPVLKLSEIEEDEVMPCEDATVSVVIPVKNAGSDFDLLLSTLREQKGLQAMEIIVVDSGSSDKTLEIAKKYGARIIEIAAEKFSHSYARNIGAESTSGNYIFFTVQDALPPSRLFLYELLGVLQKNDIVAVSCAEFPREDSDLFYGALIWNHYRFLEVDKHDRILSLPEVETNISLRKNGQISDLACLISRNVFKQYQYRRDYAEDLDLGIRLIKDGYSIAFMNSIKIIHSHNRPPSFFLRRGYVDNLFLTDIFPDYHAPALEGPRLFRDIILTHSAINCLVSEDFSHVKTPLEVKELFEVVARRLRPFPYQKNTLPSDYHDCPHTDEGFKSFLLGIAERCHWPEGGAAYDGILIFAVFNFLDPVKEYMASSYEIIDDTVLEDFKSLMVKVFALQCGAHLAYCYLNGDSAVKELHEDLKGGV
;
A
#
# COMPACT_ATOMS: atom_id res chain seq x y z
N MET A 1 -54.10 36.26 43.65
CA MET A 1 -54.31 34.81 43.86
C MET A 1 -53.86 34.00 42.64
N GLN A 2 -54.40 34.25 41.43
CA GLN A 2 -54.02 33.49 40.22
C GLN A 2 -52.52 33.55 39.86
N GLU A 3 -51.87 34.70 40.06
CA GLU A 3 -50.44 34.86 39.78
C GLU A 3 -49.55 34.10 40.78
N LEU A 4 -49.97 34.04 42.05
CA LEU A 4 -49.30 33.26 43.09
C LEU A 4 -49.43 31.75 42.82
N GLU A 5 -50.62 31.29 42.39
CA GLU A 5 -50.83 29.89 42.00
C GLU A 5 -50.01 29.48 40.78
N LYS A 6 -49.82 30.40 39.82
CA LYS A 6 -48.97 30.15 38.65
C LYS A 6 -47.50 29.99 39.06
N VAL A 7 -46.96 30.89 39.88
CA VAL A 7 -45.58 30.83 40.37
C VAL A 7 -45.34 29.57 41.21
N THR A 8 -46.31 29.17 42.05
CA THR A 8 -46.20 27.93 42.83
C THR A 8 -46.17 26.70 41.93
N ARG A 9 -47.03 26.62 40.90
CA ARG A 9 -47.01 25.51 39.93
C ARG A 9 -45.71 25.43 39.13
N GLU A 10 -45.16 26.58 38.73
CA GLU A 10 -43.88 26.62 38.02
C GLU A 10 -42.71 26.18 38.92
N LYS A 11 -42.71 26.59 40.19
CA LYS A 11 -41.71 26.11 41.17
C LYS A 11 -41.84 24.63 41.48
N ASP A 12 -43.06 24.11 41.63
CA ASP A 12 -43.29 22.68 41.87
C ASP A 12 -42.85 21.82 40.67
N ALA A 13 -43.07 22.32 39.44
CA ALA A 13 -42.58 21.67 38.23
C ALA A 13 -41.04 21.69 38.17
N TYR A 14 -40.42 22.80 38.56
CA TYR A 14 -38.96 22.92 38.61
C TYR A 14 -38.33 22.03 39.69
N ILE A 15 -38.94 21.94 40.87
CA ILE A 15 -38.50 21.04 41.95
C ILE A 15 -38.58 19.58 41.48
N LYS A 16 -39.69 19.16 40.86
CA LYS A 16 -39.81 17.80 40.29
C LYS A 16 -38.77 17.52 39.21
N HIS A 17 -38.42 18.53 38.41
CA HIS A 17 -37.36 18.38 37.41
C HIS A 17 -35.98 18.18 38.08
N LEU A 18 -35.67 18.97 39.10
CA LEU A 18 -34.42 18.83 39.86
C LEU A 18 -34.34 17.49 40.61
N GLU A 19 -35.43 17.03 41.22
CA GLU A 19 -35.49 15.71 41.89
C GLU A 19 -35.23 14.57 40.91
N ARG A 20 -35.77 14.65 39.69
CA ARG A 20 -35.46 13.69 38.62
C ARG A 20 -33.99 13.75 38.21
N ALA A 21 -33.42 14.95 38.04
CA ALA A 21 -32.03 15.14 37.67
C ALA A 21 -31.05 14.63 38.75
N VAL A 22 -31.37 14.83 40.03
CA VAL A 22 -30.59 14.29 41.15
C VAL A 22 -30.63 12.75 41.13
N LYS A 23 -31.81 12.17 40.96
CA LYS A 23 -31.97 10.71 40.90
C LYS A 23 -31.21 10.07 39.72
N GLU A 24 -31.19 10.73 38.57
CA GLU A 24 -30.40 10.31 37.41
C GLU A 24 -28.88 10.41 37.67
N ARG A 25 -28.43 11.46 38.36
CA ARG A 25 -27.02 11.60 38.75
C ARG A 25 -26.59 10.58 39.80
N ASP A 26 -27.45 10.28 40.78
CA ASP A 26 -27.15 9.26 41.79
C ASP A 26 -27.03 7.87 41.16
N ALA A 27 -27.85 7.56 40.15
CA ALA A 27 -27.72 6.35 39.36
C ALA A 27 -26.39 6.31 38.58
N GLN A 28 -25.99 7.42 37.94
CA GLN A 28 -24.69 7.51 37.26
C GLN A 28 -23.51 7.34 38.23
N ILE A 29 -23.61 7.89 39.45
CA ILE A 29 -22.57 7.74 40.48
C ILE A 29 -22.50 6.29 40.95
N ALA A 30 -23.62 5.58 41.05
CA ALA A 30 -23.65 4.16 41.41
C ALA A 30 -22.98 3.29 40.33
N ASP A 31 -23.31 3.50 39.05
CA ASP A 31 -22.68 2.79 37.93
C ASP A 31 -21.17 3.04 37.87
N LEU A 32 -20.74 4.30 38.06
CA LEU A 32 -19.32 4.66 38.08
C LEU A 32 -18.57 4.01 39.26
N ARG A 33 -19.23 3.82 40.41
CA ARG A 33 -18.64 3.10 41.56
C ARG A 33 -18.47 1.62 41.26
N GLU A 34 -19.43 1.01 40.59
CA GLU A 34 -19.35 -0.40 40.16
C GLU A 34 -18.25 -0.61 39.10
N GLU A 35 -18.10 0.32 38.16
CA GLU A 35 -16.97 0.33 37.21
C GLU A 35 -15.62 0.47 37.93
N LEU A 36 -15.53 1.35 38.93
CA LEU A 36 -14.32 1.53 39.73
C LEU A 36 -13.93 0.27 40.50
N GLU A 37 -14.89 -0.41 41.13
CA GLU A 37 -14.66 -1.68 41.82
C GLU A 37 -14.25 -2.79 40.83
N THR A 38 -14.84 -2.82 39.64
CA THR A 38 -14.44 -3.75 38.57
C THR A 38 -12.99 -3.49 38.13
N ILE A 39 -12.58 -2.21 38.02
CA ILE A 39 -11.20 -1.84 37.72
C ILE A 39 -10.28 -2.26 38.87
N TYR A 40 -10.60 -1.95 40.12
CA TYR A 40 -9.76 -2.28 41.28
C TYR A 40 -9.59 -3.78 41.50
N THR A 41 -10.59 -4.57 41.14
CA THR A 41 -10.54 -6.03 41.23
C THR A 41 -9.91 -6.69 39.98
N SER A 42 -9.71 -5.95 38.89
CA SER A 42 -9.15 -6.45 37.63
C SER A 42 -7.69 -6.92 37.74
N GLY A 43 -7.31 -7.87 36.87
CA GLY A 43 -5.93 -8.33 36.76
C GLY A 43 -4.94 -7.20 36.38
N GLY A 44 -5.39 -6.20 35.62
CA GLY A 44 -4.59 -5.04 35.25
C GLY A 44 -4.23 -4.16 36.44
N TRP A 45 -5.19 -3.92 37.36
CA TRP A 45 -4.93 -3.13 38.56
C TRP A 45 -4.01 -3.85 39.55
N ARG A 46 -4.17 -5.17 39.70
CA ARG A 46 -3.24 -5.99 40.51
C ARG A 46 -1.81 -5.95 39.96
N ALA A 47 -1.65 -6.03 38.64
CA ALA A 47 -0.34 -5.90 37.99
C ALA A 47 0.27 -4.50 38.21
N LEU A 48 -0.56 -3.45 38.19
CA LEU A 48 -0.13 -2.07 38.46
C LEU A 48 0.36 -1.90 39.91
N LEU A 49 -0.31 -2.52 40.89
CA LEU A 49 0.12 -2.52 42.29
C LEU A 49 1.46 -3.26 42.48
N ILE A 50 1.68 -4.37 41.76
CA ILE A 50 2.97 -5.07 41.77
C ILE A 50 4.06 -4.17 41.19
N TYR A 51 3.80 -3.51 40.07
CA TYR A 51 4.74 -2.53 39.49
C TYR A 51 5.08 -1.42 40.48
N TYR A 52 4.08 -0.78 41.09
CA TYR A 52 4.34 0.30 42.04
C TYR A 52 5.12 -0.18 43.26
N ARG A 53 4.82 -1.37 43.77
CA ARG A 53 5.60 -1.98 44.86
C ARG A 53 7.05 -2.21 44.43
N VAL A 54 7.30 -2.78 43.25
CA VAL A 54 8.66 -3.02 42.74
C VAL A 54 9.40 -1.70 42.48
N ARG A 55 8.75 -0.72 41.85
CA ARG A 55 9.29 0.63 41.61
C ARG A 55 9.66 1.31 42.91
N ASP A 56 8.76 1.29 43.89
CA ASP A 56 8.94 1.99 45.16
C ASP A 56 9.97 1.28 46.06
N THR A 57 10.22 -0.01 45.83
CA THR A 57 11.33 -0.77 46.46
C THR A 57 12.67 -0.44 45.81
N LEU A 58 12.70 -0.29 44.48
CA LEU A 58 13.95 -0.10 43.72
C LEU A 58 14.39 1.37 43.61
N PHE A 59 13.49 2.34 43.78
CA PHE A 59 13.78 3.76 43.58
C PHE A 59 13.23 4.65 44.70
N SER A 60 14.12 5.38 45.39
CA SER A 60 13.75 6.38 46.41
C SER A 60 12.96 7.56 45.81
N ALA A 61 12.17 8.23 46.65
CA ALA A 61 11.20 9.26 46.24
C ALA A 61 11.82 10.39 45.41
N ASP A 62 13.07 10.75 45.70
CA ASP A 62 13.73 11.94 45.15
C ASP A 62 14.60 11.67 43.91
N THR A 63 14.48 10.51 43.27
CA THR A 63 15.30 10.17 42.10
C THR A 63 14.64 10.67 40.81
N TYR A 64 15.36 11.40 39.96
CA TYR A 64 14.89 11.88 38.63
C TYR A 64 14.33 10.73 37.76
N ARG A 65 14.87 9.51 37.90
CA ARG A 65 14.38 8.27 37.23
C ARG A 65 12.98 7.82 37.68
N ARG A 66 12.49 8.29 38.82
CA ARG A 66 11.10 8.10 39.31
C ARG A 66 10.14 9.12 38.68
N MET A 67 10.64 10.30 38.30
CA MET A 67 9.88 11.41 37.67
C MET A 67 9.77 11.28 36.15
N VAL A 68 10.74 10.66 35.48
CA VAL A 68 10.63 10.34 34.04
C VAL A 68 9.62 9.20 33.90
N ARG A 69 8.36 9.53 33.62
CA ARG A 69 7.27 8.58 33.32
C ARG A 69 7.70 7.57 32.24
N PRO A 70 8.05 6.32 32.57
CA PRO A 70 8.39 5.34 31.55
C PRO A 70 7.31 4.28 31.61
N LEU A 71 6.12 4.51 31.03
CA LEU A 71 5.09 3.46 30.79
C LEU A 71 3.78 3.97 30.16
N TRP A 72 3.56 5.26 29.89
CA TRP A 72 2.37 5.66 29.10
C TRP A 72 2.46 5.16 27.64
N LEU A 73 3.68 5.03 27.10
CA LEU A 73 3.95 4.38 25.80
C LEU A 73 3.59 2.89 25.77
N PHE A 74 3.46 2.24 26.93
CA PHE A 74 3.07 0.82 27.02
C PHE A 74 1.59 0.63 27.36
N TRP A 75 0.92 1.65 27.90
CA TRP A 75 -0.47 1.53 28.39
C TRP A 75 -1.52 2.20 27.51
N GLY A 76 -1.15 3.08 26.58
CA GLY A 76 -2.03 3.42 25.46
C GLY A 76 -2.47 2.18 24.66
N ALA A 77 -1.68 1.09 24.75
CA ALA A 77 -1.94 -0.20 24.13
C ALA A 77 -2.92 -1.11 24.89
N ILE A 78 -3.27 -0.82 26.15
CA ILE A 78 -4.01 -1.77 27.02
C ILE A 78 -5.52 -1.48 27.07
N LYS A 79 -5.98 -0.33 26.57
CA LYS A 79 -7.43 -0.03 26.51
C LYS A 79 -8.17 -0.51 25.26
N ALA A 80 -7.56 -1.34 24.39
CA ALA A 80 -8.30 -1.96 23.29
C ALA A 80 -7.81 -3.38 22.98
N LYS A 81 -8.72 -4.36 23.13
CA LYS A 81 -8.66 -5.76 22.69
C LYS A 81 -7.68 -6.67 23.48
N PRO A 82 -8.10 -7.92 23.79
CA PRO A 82 -7.54 -8.70 24.89
C PRO A 82 -6.13 -9.24 24.58
N LEU A 83 -5.44 -9.71 25.64
CA LEU A 83 -4.17 -10.47 25.67
C LEU A 83 -4.06 -11.67 24.68
N ARG A 84 -5.02 -11.88 23.78
CA ARG A 84 -4.97 -12.85 22.67
C ARG A 84 -3.94 -12.50 21.58
N LEU A 85 -3.36 -11.30 21.58
CA LEU A 85 -2.32 -10.87 20.63
C LEU A 85 -0.88 -11.24 21.05
N LEU A 86 -0.66 -11.76 22.27
CA LEU A 86 0.65 -12.25 22.73
C LEU A 86 0.80 -13.74 22.41
N THR A 87 0.83 -14.09 21.12
CA THR A 87 1.28 -15.43 20.71
C THR A 87 2.81 -15.47 20.72
N ARG A 88 3.40 -16.65 20.93
CA ARG A 88 4.85 -16.87 20.81
C ARG A 88 5.39 -16.34 19.46
N GLU A 89 4.57 -16.41 18.43
CA GLU A 89 4.87 -15.90 17.09
C GLU A 89 4.98 -14.37 17.04
N HIS A 90 4.02 -13.64 17.64
CA HIS A 90 4.09 -12.17 17.70
C HIS A 90 5.25 -11.66 18.56
N LEU A 91 5.59 -12.38 19.64
CA LEU A 91 6.77 -12.10 20.47
C LEU A 91 8.07 -12.29 19.68
N ASN A 92 8.19 -13.41 18.96
CA ASN A 92 9.36 -13.66 18.11
C ASN A 92 9.49 -12.62 16.99
N LYS A 93 8.37 -12.25 16.32
CA LYS A 93 8.34 -11.16 15.32
C LYS A 93 8.82 -9.84 15.94
N SER A 94 8.40 -9.53 17.16
CA SER A 94 8.78 -8.29 17.86
C SER A 94 10.26 -8.26 18.25
N VAL A 95 10.80 -9.35 18.79
CA VAL A 95 12.22 -9.48 19.13
C VAL A 95 13.10 -9.36 17.89
N PHE A 96 12.73 -10.05 16.80
CA PHE A 96 13.41 -9.94 15.52
C PHE A 96 13.40 -8.50 15.00
N TYR A 97 12.24 -7.83 15.06
CA TYR A 97 12.10 -6.48 14.55
C TYR A 97 12.97 -5.48 15.34
N VAL A 98 13.00 -5.61 16.67
CA VAL A 98 13.89 -4.80 17.53
C VAL A 98 15.36 -5.05 17.22
N ARG A 99 15.74 -6.32 17.02
CA ARG A 99 17.12 -6.70 16.75
C ARG A 99 17.64 -6.16 15.41
N ASN A 100 16.84 -6.23 14.35
CA ASN A 100 17.31 -5.91 12.98
C ASN A 100 16.93 -4.51 12.51
N TYR A 101 15.85 -3.92 13.03
CA TYR A 101 15.39 -2.58 12.65
C TYR A 101 15.52 -1.55 13.79
N GLY A 102 15.92 -2.00 14.98
CA GLY A 102 16.12 -1.15 16.15
C GLY A 102 14.85 -0.88 16.95
N VAL A 103 15.04 -0.47 18.21
CA VAL A 103 13.96 -0.20 19.17
C VAL A 103 13.05 0.94 18.68
N ARG A 104 13.62 2.00 18.09
CA ARG A 104 12.85 3.16 17.61
C ARG A 104 11.89 2.80 16.48
N ALA A 105 12.35 2.07 15.46
CA ALA A 105 11.50 1.60 14.36
C ALA A 105 10.43 0.62 14.86
N SER A 106 10.77 -0.22 15.83
CA SER A 106 9.84 -1.17 16.44
C SER A 106 8.72 -0.48 17.22
N VAL A 107 9.08 0.50 18.05
CA VAL A 107 8.10 1.31 18.77
C VAL A 107 7.22 2.08 17.79
N ARG A 108 7.80 2.65 16.71
CA ARG A 108 7.03 3.33 15.66
C ARG A 108 6.02 2.39 14.99
N LYS A 109 6.44 1.19 14.55
CA LYS A 109 5.55 0.20 13.93
C LYS A 109 4.45 -0.30 14.86
N VAL A 110 4.75 -0.45 16.15
CA VAL A 110 3.75 -0.82 17.16
C VAL A 110 2.77 0.33 17.40
N LEU A 111 3.26 1.57 17.53
CA LEU A 111 2.41 2.76 17.63
C LEU A 111 1.55 2.95 16.37
N GLU A 112 2.10 2.71 15.18
CA GLU A 112 1.35 2.70 13.92
C GLU A 112 0.27 1.61 13.92
N LYS A 113 0.56 0.38 14.39
CA LYS A 113 -0.45 -0.69 14.50
C LYS A 113 -1.52 -0.43 15.56
N LEU A 114 -1.16 0.26 16.64
CA LEU A 114 -2.06 0.64 17.72
C LEU A 114 -2.92 1.86 17.35
N ASN A 115 -2.34 2.81 16.62
CA ASN A 115 -3.03 3.97 16.04
C ASN A 115 -3.83 3.59 14.78
N SER A 116 -3.40 2.58 14.03
CA SER A 116 -4.20 1.84 13.05
C SER A 116 -5.11 0.83 13.72
N GLY A 117 -5.33 0.97 15.04
CA GLY A 117 -6.43 0.33 15.71
C GLY A 117 -7.63 0.47 14.80
N THR A 118 -8.36 -0.63 14.61
CA THR A 118 -9.74 -0.58 14.16
C THR A 118 -10.38 0.57 14.91
N ALA A 119 -10.48 1.74 14.28
CA ALA A 119 -11.14 2.86 14.90
C ALA A 119 -12.50 2.30 15.30
N PRO A 120 -12.94 2.46 16.56
CA PRO A 120 -14.34 2.26 16.82
C PRO A 120 -15.07 3.09 15.78
N PHE A 121 -15.97 2.45 15.04
CA PHE A 121 -16.99 3.11 14.24
C PHE A 121 -17.78 4.05 15.17
N SER A 122 -17.23 5.20 15.53
CA SER A 122 -17.89 6.21 16.38
C SER A 122 -17.21 7.57 16.28
N ARG A 123 -16.71 7.90 15.10
CA ARG A 123 -17.08 9.11 14.36
C ARG A 123 -16.69 8.78 12.93
N LYS A 124 -17.68 8.63 12.05
CA LYS A 124 -17.40 8.67 10.61
C LYS A 124 -16.54 9.92 10.42
N PRO A 125 -15.34 9.83 9.80
CA PRO A 125 -14.72 11.05 9.30
C PRO A 125 -15.81 11.78 8.51
N ASN A 126 -15.84 13.12 8.61
CA ASN A 126 -16.77 13.91 7.82
C ASN A 126 -16.27 13.90 6.36
N VAL A 127 -16.26 12.71 5.76
CA VAL A 127 -16.01 12.46 4.36
C VAL A 127 -17.25 13.00 3.67
N PRO A 128 -17.14 13.99 2.78
CA PRO A 128 -18.26 14.42 1.97
C PRO A 128 -18.88 13.17 1.32
N VAL A 129 -20.18 12.98 1.52
CA VAL A 129 -20.89 11.88 0.86
C VAL A 129 -20.85 12.16 -0.64
N LEU A 130 -20.07 11.36 -1.37
CA LEU A 130 -20.02 11.41 -2.82
C LEU A 130 -21.42 11.16 -3.36
N LYS A 131 -21.94 12.12 -4.14
CA LYS A 131 -23.19 11.95 -4.87
C LYS A 131 -22.90 11.23 -6.17
N LEU A 132 -22.85 9.90 -6.11
CA LEU A 132 -22.91 9.06 -7.29
C LEU A 132 -24.37 8.91 -7.72
N SER A 133 -24.65 9.13 -8.99
CA SER A 133 -25.92 8.75 -9.61
C SER A 133 -25.69 7.41 -10.29
N GLU A 134 -26.61 6.45 -10.12
CA GLU A 134 -26.73 5.34 -11.07
C GLU A 134 -27.22 5.96 -12.38
N ILE A 135 -26.39 5.95 -13.42
CA ILE A 135 -26.72 6.57 -14.70
C ILE A 135 -26.96 5.47 -15.71
N GLU A 136 -28.19 5.33 -16.20
CA GLU A 136 -28.49 4.46 -17.33
C GLU A 136 -27.96 5.10 -18.63
N GLU A 137 -27.37 4.30 -19.52
CA GLU A 137 -26.73 4.80 -20.75
C GLU A 137 -27.65 5.65 -21.64
N ASP A 138 -28.95 5.39 -21.59
CA ASP A 138 -29.95 6.03 -22.46
C ASP A 138 -30.41 7.41 -21.94
N GLU A 139 -30.01 7.82 -20.74
CA GLU A 139 -30.35 9.14 -20.15
C GLU A 139 -29.18 10.16 -20.18
N VAL A 140 -28.04 9.79 -20.77
CA VAL A 140 -26.82 10.60 -20.72
C VAL A 140 -26.84 11.71 -21.77
N MET A 141 -27.21 12.92 -21.34
CA MET A 141 -27.00 14.13 -22.12
C MET A 141 -25.54 14.59 -22.00
N PRO A 142 -24.88 15.00 -23.11
CA PRO A 142 -23.53 15.57 -23.03
C PRO A 142 -23.50 16.77 -22.09
N CYS A 143 -22.56 16.78 -21.14
CA CYS A 143 -22.33 17.97 -20.32
C CYS A 143 -21.68 19.06 -21.20
N GLU A 144 -22.29 20.24 -21.27
CA GLU A 144 -21.91 21.31 -22.22
C GLU A 144 -20.46 21.81 -22.07
N ASP A 145 -19.80 21.58 -20.93
CA ASP A 145 -18.40 21.98 -20.66
C ASP A 145 -17.41 20.79 -20.61
N ALA A 146 -17.86 19.58 -20.96
CA ALA A 146 -17.11 18.32 -20.81
C ALA A 146 -16.17 18.03 -21.99
N THR A 147 -15.14 18.86 -22.18
CA THR A 147 -14.07 18.58 -23.16
C THR A 147 -12.87 17.91 -22.49
N VAL A 148 -12.49 16.72 -22.97
CA VAL A 148 -11.41 15.90 -22.38
C VAL A 148 -10.32 15.62 -23.41
N SER A 149 -9.06 15.86 -23.04
CA SER A 149 -7.92 15.40 -23.82
C SER A 149 -7.29 14.19 -23.14
N VAL A 150 -7.29 13.05 -23.83
CA VAL A 150 -6.64 11.82 -23.36
C VAL A 150 -5.17 11.85 -23.76
N VAL A 151 -4.26 11.65 -22.79
CA VAL A 151 -2.80 11.64 -23.01
C VAL A 151 -2.25 10.27 -22.69
N ILE A 152 -1.61 9.63 -23.68
CA ILE A 152 -1.10 8.25 -23.60
C ILE A 152 0.37 8.22 -24.04
N PRO A 153 1.33 8.07 -23.10
CA PRO A 153 2.70 7.71 -23.45
C PRO A 153 2.76 6.28 -24.01
N VAL A 154 3.48 6.08 -25.11
CA VAL A 154 3.58 4.76 -25.75
C VAL A 154 5.02 4.40 -26.16
N LYS A 155 5.31 3.10 -26.13
CA LYS A 155 6.47 2.48 -26.76
C LYS A 155 6.15 1.02 -27.04
N ASN A 156 6.05 0.66 -28.32
CA ASN A 156 5.67 -0.68 -28.76
C ASN A 156 4.43 -1.19 -28.00
N ALA A 157 3.30 -0.51 -28.23
CA ALA A 157 2.10 -0.61 -27.39
C ALA A 157 1.44 -1.99 -27.39
N GLY A 158 1.82 -2.88 -28.31
CA GLY A 158 1.33 -4.26 -28.34
C GLY A 158 -0.11 -4.38 -28.83
N SER A 159 -0.71 -5.54 -28.56
CA SER A 159 -2.03 -5.92 -29.10
C SER A 159 -3.19 -5.12 -28.49
N ASP A 160 -3.08 -4.75 -27.22
CA ASP A 160 -4.21 -4.21 -26.45
C ASP A 160 -4.48 -2.74 -26.80
N PHE A 161 -3.54 -2.08 -27.48
CA PHE A 161 -3.64 -0.68 -27.85
C PHE A 161 -4.76 -0.39 -28.85
N ASP A 162 -5.01 -1.29 -29.81
CA ASP A 162 -6.14 -1.17 -30.76
C ASP A 162 -7.48 -1.20 -30.00
N LEU A 163 -7.59 -2.11 -29.02
CA LEU A 163 -8.76 -2.22 -28.15
C LEU A 163 -8.92 -0.96 -27.29
N LEU A 164 -7.86 -0.48 -26.64
CA LEU A 164 -7.88 0.75 -25.86
C LEU A 164 -8.40 1.95 -26.67
N LEU A 165 -7.80 2.21 -27.84
CA LEU A 165 -8.21 3.35 -28.66
C LEU A 165 -9.64 3.22 -29.17
N SER A 166 -10.09 2.00 -29.48
CA SER A 166 -11.49 1.75 -29.83
C SER A 166 -12.45 2.07 -28.67
N THR A 167 -12.15 1.59 -27.46
CA THR A 167 -12.95 1.82 -26.25
C THR A 167 -13.00 3.29 -25.86
N LEU A 168 -11.89 4.02 -26.02
CA LEU A 168 -11.85 5.47 -25.80
C LEU A 168 -12.73 6.20 -26.80
N ARG A 169 -12.71 5.83 -28.08
CA ARG A 169 -13.56 6.46 -29.12
C ARG A 169 -15.05 6.19 -28.92
N GLU A 170 -15.41 5.16 -28.18
CA GLU A 170 -16.79 4.84 -27.83
C GLU A 170 -17.30 5.53 -26.54
N GLN A 171 -16.46 6.33 -25.86
CA GLN A 171 -16.89 7.06 -24.66
C GLN A 171 -18.03 8.06 -24.99
N LYS A 172 -19.04 8.08 -24.12
CA LYS A 172 -20.24 8.93 -24.22
C LYS A 172 -20.28 9.95 -23.07
N GLY A 173 -21.19 10.92 -23.17
CA GLY A 173 -21.43 11.93 -22.13
C GLY A 173 -20.45 13.12 -22.12
N LEU A 174 -19.49 13.13 -23.05
CA LEU A 174 -18.55 14.23 -23.24
C LEU A 174 -18.99 15.11 -24.42
N GLN A 175 -18.73 16.42 -24.34
CA GLN A 175 -18.95 17.35 -25.46
C GLN A 175 -17.97 17.07 -26.60
N ALA A 176 -16.69 16.87 -26.26
CA ALA A 176 -15.65 16.53 -27.21
C ALA A 176 -14.52 15.76 -26.52
N MET A 177 -13.87 14.88 -27.27
CA MET A 177 -12.69 14.16 -26.83
C MET A 177 -11.62 14.12 -27.92
N GLU A 178 -10.39 14.44 -27.54
CA GLU A 178 -9.21 14.20 -28.38
C GLU A 178 -8.28 13.18 -27.72
N ILE A 179 -7.48 12.50 -28.55
CA ILE A 179 -6.49 11.51 -28.09
C ILE A 179 -5.11 12.00 -28.55
N ILE A 180 -4.19 12.12 -27.60
CA ILE A 180 -2.80 12.53 -27.80
C ILE A 180 -1.91 11.36 -27.41
N VAL A 181 -1.18 10.84 -28.38
CA VAL A 181 -0.22 9.75 -28.22
C VAL A 181 1.17 10.35 -28.21
N VAL A 182 1.94 10.10 -27.14
CA VAL A 182 3.34 10.53 -27.03
C VAL A 182 4.23 9.32 -27.23
N ASP A 183 4.76 9.17 -28.44
CA ASP A 183 5.56 8.01 -28.85
C ASP A 183 7.04 8.23 -28.58
N SER A 184 7.69 7.25 -27.95
CA SER A 184 9.12 7.28 -27.62
C SER A 184 9.97 6.38 -28.52
N GLY A 185 9.58 6.27 -29.79
CA GLY A 185 10.30 5.51 -30.82
C GLY A 185 9.78 4.09 -30.98
N SER A 186 8.46 3.91 -31.18
CA SER A 186 7.89 2.60 -31.49
C SER A 186 8.36 2.09 -32.85
N SER A 187 8.70 0.80 -32.91
CA SER A 187 9.14 0.10 -34.12
C SER A 187 8.10 -0.89 -34.66
N ASP A 188 7.01 -1.10 -33.92
CA ASP A 188 5.89 -1.96 -34.30
C ASP A 188 4.75 -1.15 -34.96
N LYS A 189 3.53 -1.70 -34.98
CA LYS A 189 2.36 -1.07 -35.59
C LYS A 189 1.72 0.03 -34.73
N THR A 190 2.31 0.44 -33.61
CA THR A 190 1.74 1.42 -32.67
C THR A 190 1.30 2.71 -33.37
N LEU A 191 2.16 3.30 -34.20
CA LEU A 191 1.85 4.56 -34.89
C LEU A 191 0.78 4.40 -35.98
N GLU A 192 0.71 3.25 -36.64
CA GLU A 192 -0.33 2.93 -37.62
C GLU A 192 -1.70 2.84 -36.93
N ILE A 193 -1.75 2.13 -35.80
CA ILE A 193 -2.95 1.98 -34.96
C ILE A 193 -3.40 3.36 -34.43
N ALA A 194 -2.48 4.18 -33.89
CA ALA A 194 -2.81 5.53 -33.43
C ALA A 194 -3.43 6.40 -34.53
N LYS A 195 -2.88 6.35 -35.76
CA LYS A 195 -3.42 7.08 -36.92
C LYS A 195 -4.81 6.58 -37.33
N LYS A 196 -5.06 5.27 -37.30
CA LYS A 196 -6.36 4.66 -37.60
C LYS A 196 -7.49 5.26 -36.75
N TYR A 197 -7.23 5.55 -35.48
CA TYR A 197 -8.19 6.19 -34.58
C TYR A 197 -8.10 7.72 -34.55
N GLY A 198 -7.37 8.36 -35.46
CA GLY A 198 -7.25 9.82 -35.54
C GLY A 198 -6.60 10.44 -34.30
N ALA A 199 -5.70 9.73 -33.62
CA ALA A 199 -4.93 10.30 -32.52
C ALA A 199 -3.90 11.31 -33.04
N ARG A 200 -3.68 12.37 -32.28
CA ARG A 200 -2.56 13.30 -32.50
C ARG A 200 -1.30 12.67 -31.94
N ILE A 201 -0.29 12.48 -32.79
CA ILE A 201 0.97 11.83 -32.40
C ILE A 201 2.03 12.90 -32.15
N ILE A 202 2.74 12.77 -31.03
CA ILE A 202 3.92 13.54 -30.68
C ILE A 202 5.07 12.56 -30.52
N GLU A 203 6.07 12.63 -31.39
CA GLU A 203 7.24 11.76 -31.32
C GLU A 203 8.34 12.43 -30.49
N ILE A 204 8.90 11.68 -29.54
CA ILE A 204 10.07 12.07 -28.74
C ILE A 204 11.18 11.05 -28.91
N ALA A 205 12.44 11.49 -28.84
CA ALA A 205 13.57 10.60 -28.85
C ALA A 205 13.54 9.66 -27.62
N ALA A 206 13.87 8.38 -27.81
CA ALA A 206 13.83 7.38 -26.74
C ALA A 206 14.72 7.76 -25.54
N GLU A 207 15.84 8.44 -25.79
CA GLU A 207 16.79 8.88 -24.78
C GLU A 207 16.28 10.08 -23.96
N LYS A 208 15.26 10.78 -24.46
CA LYS A 208 14.58 11.87 -23.73
C LYS A 208 13.38 11.38 -22.94
N PHE A 209 13.01 10.11 -23.06
CA PHE A 209 11.84 9.58 -22.36
C PHE A 209 12.06 9.57 -20.85
N SER A 210 11.18 10.27 -20.15
CA SER A 210 10.79 9.93 -18.79
C SER A 210 9.27 10.01 -18.70
N HIS A 211 8.69 9.32 -17.72
CA HIS A 211 7.24 9.30 -17.51
C HIS A 211 6.68 10.72 -17.37
N SER A 212 7.32 11.55 -16.55
CA SER A 212 7.01 12.99 -16.42
C SER A 212 7.14 13.75 -17.72
N TYR A 213 8.27 13.62 -18.43
CA TYR A 213 8.51 14.39 -19.65
C TYR A 213 7.48 14.07 -20.73
N ALA A 214 7.21 12.79 -20.98
CA ALA A 214 6.24 12.37 -21.98
C ALA A 214 4.82 12.89 -21.66
N ARG A 215 4.38 12.76 -20.40
CA ARG A 215 3.06 13.26 -19.97
C ARG A 215 2.96 14.78 -20.00
N ASN A 216 4.01 15.50 -19.61
CA ASN A 216 4.04 16.97 -19.66
C ASN A 216 3.94 17.49 -21.11
N ILE A 217 4.72 16.93 -22.04
CA ILE A 217 4.67 17.30 -23.46
C ILE A 217 3.30 17.00 -24.08
N GLY A 218 2.71 15.83 -23.74
CA GLY A 218 1.36 15.49 -24.13
C GLY A 218 0.33 16.50 -23.60
N ALA A 219 0.41 16.82 -22.32
CA ALA A 219 -0.46 17.78 -21.64
C ALA A 219 -0.37 19.20 -22.22
N GLU A 220 0.82 19.65 -22.63
CA GLU A 220 1.01 20.96 -23.29
C GLU A 220 0.28 21.06 -24.62
N SER A 221 0.06 19.92 -25.29
CA SER A 221 -0.63 19.84 -26.57
C SER A 221 -2.15 19.70 -26.46
N THR A 222 -2.70 19.69 -25.24
CA THR A 222 -4.14 19.51 -24.96
C THR A 222 -4.98 20.77 -25.18
N SER A 223 -6.16 20.59 -25.77
CA SER A 223 -7.17 21.64 -25.98
C SER A 223 -8.36 21.55 -25.02
N GLY A 224 -8.64 20.37 -24.47
CA GLY A 224 -9.76 20.12 -23.55
C GLY A 224 -9.63 20.82 -22.20
N ASN A 225 -10.77 21.05 -21.54
CA ASN A 225 -10.83 21.63 -20.19
C ASN A 225 -10.21 20.69 -19.14
N TYR A 226 -10.26 19.39 -19.40
CA TYR A 226 -9.71 18.34 -18.54
C TYR A 226 -8.72 17.47 -19.31
N ILE A 227 -7.75 16.94 -18.60
CA ILE A 227 -6.77 15.98 -19.12
C ILE A 227 -7.05 14.63 -18.45
N PHE A 228 -7.17 13.57 -19.25
CA PHE A 228 -7.17 12.20 -18.75
C PHE A 228 -5.83 11.54 -19.08
N PHE A 229 -5.03 11.26 -18.06
CA PHE A 229 -3.82 10.46 -18.20
C PHE A 229 -4.16 8.98 -18.05
N THR A 230 -3.62 8.18 -18.97
CA THR A 230 -3.68 6.73 -18.92
C THR A 230 -2.45 6.12 -19.58
N VAL A 231 -2.39 4.78 -19.60
CA VAL A 231 -1.32 4.00 -20.22
C VAL A 231 -1.86 3.18 -21.38
N GLN A 232 -0.95 2.63 -22.19
CA GLN A 232 -1.25 2.01 -23.47
C GLN A 232 -2.09 0.72 -23.41
N ASP A 233 -2.31 0.15 -22.23
CA ASP A 233 -3.00 -1.13 -22.00
C ASP A 233 -3.98 -1.11 -20.80
N ALA A 234 -4.47 0.07 -20.41
CA ALA A 234 -5.48 0.23 -19.36
C ALA A 234 -6.87 0.51 -19.96
N LEU A 235 -7.80 -0.42 -19.80
CA LEU A 235 -9.08 -0.41 -20.50
C LEU A 235 -10.21 0.17 -19.62
N PRO A 236 -10.88 1.26 -20.05
CA PRO A 236 -12.14 1.67 -19.45
C PRO A 236 -13.18 0.54 -19.52
N PRO A 237 -13.86 0.16 -18.42
CA PRO A 237 -14.77 -0.98 -18.39
C PRO A 237 -16.13 -0.68 -19.03
N SER A 238 -16.44 0.60 -19.29
CA SER A 238 -17.74 1.04 -19.82
C SER A 238 -17.56 2.23 -20.74
N ARG A 239 -18.60 2.52 -21.54
CA ARG A 239 -18.68 3.73 -22.39
C ARG A 239 -18.94 5.02 -21.60
N LEU A 240 -19.25 4.92 -20.31
CA LEU A 240 -19.52 6.07 -19.44
C LEU A 240 -18.36 6.39 -18.49
N PHE A 241 -17.30 5.60 -18.48
CA PHE A 241 -16.19 5.71 -17.53
C PHE A 241 -15.63 7.14 -17.39
N LEU A 242 -15.29 7.82 -18.49
CA LEU A 242 -14.77 9.19 -18.43
C LEU A 242 -15.82 10.19 -17.94
N TYR A 243 -17.09 9.96 -18.29
CA TYR A 243 -18.21 10.79 -17.85
C TYR A 243 -18.48 10.62 -16.35
N GLU A 244 -18.34 9.41 -15.81
CA GLU A 244 -18.45 9.14 -14.37
C GLU A 244 -17.34 9.84 -13.58
N LEU A 245 -16.08 9.73 -14.02
CA LEU A 245 -14.95 10.43 -13.41
C LEU A 245 -15.14 11.96 -13.45
N LEU A 246 -15.60 12.49 -14.59
CA LEU A 246 -15.88 13.90 -14.74
C LEU A 246 -17.02 14.36 -13.82
N GLY A 247 -18.07 13.55 -13.69
CA GLY A 247 -19.18 13.81 -12.79
C GLY A 247 -18.72 13.90 -11.34
N VAL A 248 -17.76 13.07 -10.91
CA VAL A 248 -17.13 13.17 -9.59
C VAL A 248 -16.36 14.49 -9.46
N LEU A 249 -15.58 14.86 -10.47
CA LEU A 249 -14.81 16.11 -10.45
C LEU A 249 -15.71 17.35 -10.38
N GLN A 250 -16.76 17.43 -11.22
CA GLN A 250 -17.62 18.60 -11.32
C GLN A 250 -18.59 18.77 -10.14
N LYS A 251 -19.02 17.67 -9.50
CA LYS A 251 -19.97 17.70 -8.38
C LYS A 251 -19.32 17.98 -7.03
N ASN A 252 -17.98 17.99 -6.97
CA ASN A 252 -17.22 18.12 -5.73
C ASN A 252 -16.13 19.20 -5.86
N ASP A 253 -15.70 19.77 -4.74
CA ASP A 253 -14.59 20.73 -4.72
C ASP A 253 -13.25 19.99 -4.74
N ILE A 254 -12.92 19.39 -5.88
CA ILE A 254 -11.71 18.59 -6.09
C ILE A 254 -11.09 18.93 -7.45
N VAL A 255 -9.77 18.75 -7.57
CA VAL A 255 -9.03 19.10 -8.80
C VAL A 255 -8.66 17.92 -9.69
N ALA A 256 -8.63 16.72 -9.11
CA ALA A 256 -8.29 15.49 -9.81
C ALA A 256 -9.06 14.29 -9.25
N VAL A 257 -9.27 13.29 -10.11
CA VAL A 257 -9.94 12.03 -9.79
C VAL A 257 -9.10 10.88 -10.38
N SER A 258 -8.62 10.00 -9.52
CA SER A 258 -8.05 8.72 -9.91
C SER A 258 -8.96 7.56 -9.49
N CYS A 259 -8.71 6.37 -10.03
CA CYS A 259 -9.44 5.17 -9.63
C CYS A 259 -8.52 3.98 -9.37
N ALA A 260 -9.03 3.05 -8.59
CA ALA A 260 -8.47 1.73 -8.41
C ALA A 260 -8.53 0.95 -9.72
N GLU A 261 -7.57 0.05 -9.89
CA GLU A 261 -7.56 -0.89 -10.99
C GLU A 261 -8.32 -2.18 -10.63
N PHE A 262 -8.85 -2.81 -11.66
CA PHE A 262 -9.44 -4.13 -11.64
C PHE A 262 -8.54 -5.05 -12.48
N PRO A 263 -7.84 -6.01 -11.86
CA PRO A 263 -6.99 -6.93 -12.61
C PRO A 263 -7.76 -7.71 -13.67
N ARG A 264 -7.15 -7.92 -14.84
CA ARG A 264 -7.71 -8.81 -15.87
C ARG A 264 -7.80 -10.24 -15.34
N GLU A 265 -8.69 -11.04 -15.94
CA GLU A 265 -8.89 -12.45 -15.57
C GLU A 265 -7.61 -13.28 -15.74
N ASP A 266 -6.76 -12.92 -16.71
CA ASP A 266 -5.48 -13.57 -16.96
C ASP A 266 -4.34 -13.08 -16.05
N SER A 267 -4.62 -12.23 -15.06
CA SER A 267 -3.62 -11.74 -14.11
C SER A 267 -3.15 -12.83 -13.16
N ASP A 268 -1.84 -12.85 -12.90
CA ASP A 268 -1.28 -13.77 -11.93
C ASP A 268 -1.65 -13.41 -10.48
N LEU A 269 -1.63 -14.43 -9.61
CA LEU A 269 -2.00 -14.33 -8.20
C LEU A 269 -1.16 -13.28 -7.46
N PHE A 270 0.10 -13.10 -7.85
CA PHE A 270 0.99 -12.14 -7.21
C PHE A 270 0.55 -10.70 -7.51
N TYR A 271 0.22 -10.39 -8.77
CA TYR A 271 -0.32 -9.10 -9.17
C TYR A 271 -1.64 -8.83 -8.42
N GLY A 272 -2.58 -9.77 -8.44
CA GLY A 272 -3.86 -9.65 -7.74
C GLY A 272 -3.69 -9.34 -6.25
N ALA A 273 -2.83 -10.09 -5.54
CA ALA A 273 -2.58 -9.88 -4.12
C ALA A 273 -1.86 -8.54 -3.84
N LEU A 274 -0.92 -8.14 -4.70
CA LEU A 274 -0.18 -6.88 -4.56
C LEU A 274 -1.13 -5.67 -4.65
N ILE A 275 -1.99 -5.67 -5.67
CA ILE A 275 -2.95 -4.59 -5.94
C ILE A 275 -4.04 -4.55 -4.88
N TRP A 276 -4.56 -5.70 -4.47
CA TRP A 276 -5.49 -5.79 -3.35
C TRP A 276 -4.90 -5.19 -2.06
N ASN A 277 -3.64 -5.51 -1.75
CA ASN A 277 -2.96 -4.94 -0.60
C ASN A 277 -2.67 -3.43 -0.75
N HIS A 278 -2.36 -2.96 -1.96
CA HIS A 278 -2.14 -1.54 -2.25
C HIS A 278 -3.41 -0.71 -1.95
N TYR A 279 -4.57 -1.13 -2.44
CA TYR A 279 -5.82 -0.39 -2.19
C TYR A 279 -6.29 -0.47 -0.74
N ARG A 280 -5.95 -1.53 -0.02
CA ARG A 280 -6.13 -1.58 1.45
C ARG A 280 -5.21 -0.63 2.19
N PHE A 281 -3.96 -0.52 1.76
CA PHE A 281 -3.03 0.46 2.31
C PHE A 281 -3.54 1.89 2.11
N LEU A 282 -4.07 2.18 0.91
CA LEU A 282 -4.74 3.43 0.60
C LEU A 282 -6.14 3.56 1.22
N GLU A 283 -6.65 2.56 1.94
CA GLU A 283 -7.98 2.58 2.57
C GLU A 283 -9.15 2.78 1.58
N VAL A 284 -8.94 2.48 0.29
CA VAL A 284 -9.96 2.60 -0.77
C VAL A 284 -10.56 1.24 -1.17
N ASP A 285 -10.18 0.13 -0.53
CA ASP A 285 -10.65 -1.22 -0.90
C ASP A 285 -12.18 -1.40 -0.81
N LYS A 286 -12.84 -0.61 0.06
CA LYS A 286 -14.27 -0.74 0.36
C LYS A 286 -15.11 0.50 0.03
N HIS A 287 -14.47 1.63 -0.21
CA HIS A 287 -15.16 2.90 -0.40
C HIS A 287 -14.27 3.89 -1.14
N ASP A 288 -14.90 4.84 -1.81
CA ASP A 288 -14.23 5.97 -2.42
C ASP A 288 -13.72 6.94 -1.35
N ARG A 289 -12.63 7.64 -1.65
CA ARG A 289 -12.04 8.63 -0.72
C ARG A 289 -11.82 9.97 -1.41
N ILE A 290 -12.16 11.05 -0.70
CA ILE A 290 -11.61 12.37 -0.97
C ILE A 290 -10.37 12.52 -0.09
N LEU A 291 -9.24 12.75 -0.74
CA LEU A 291 -7.93 12.89 -0.16
C LEU A 291 -7.58 14.37 -0.02
N SER A 292 -6.98 14.73 1.12
CA SER A 292 -6.57 16.08 1.47
C SER A 292 -5.40 16.02 2.47
N LEU A 293 -4.80 17.16 2.80
CA LEU A 293 -3.67 17.21 3.71
C LEU A 293 -4.03 16.58 5.08
N PRO A 294 -3.31 15.54 5.54
CA PRO A 294 -3.59 14.95 6.84
C PRO A 294 -3.14 15.87 7.99
N GLU A 295 -3.78 15.74 9.15
CA GLU A 295 -3.40 16.50 10.36
C GLU A 295 -1.94 16.25 10.80
N VAL A 296 -1.44 15.03 10.57
CA VAL A 296 -0.06 14.63 10.87
C VAL A 296 0.60 14.20 9.57
N GLU A 297 1.63 14.94 9.15
CA GLU A 297 2.44 14.62 7.98
C GLU A 297 3.52 13.60 8.33
N THR A 298 3.36 12.40 7.79
CA THR A 298 4.34 11.30 7.82
C THR A 298 4.43 10.72 6.42
N ASN A 299 5.50 9.98 6.12
CA ASN A 299 5.60 9.23 4.86
C ASN A 299 4.36 8.34 4.61
N ILE A 300 3.77 7.73 5.64
CA ILE A 300 2.57 6.90 5.50
C ILE A 300 1.34 7.74 5.19
N SER A 301 1.07 8.77 6.01
CA SER A 301 -0.13 9.59 5.85
C SER A 301 -0.12 10.40 4.55
N LEU A 302 1.04 10.90 4.12
CA LEU A 302 1.18 11.57 2.84
C LEU A 302 1.00 10.60 1.66
N ARG A 303 1.52 9.37 1.73
CA ARG A 303 1.26 8.34 0.70
C ARG A 303 -0.21 7.98 0.59
N LYS A 304 -0.92 7.88 1.72
CA LYS A 304 -2.36 7.57 1.73
C LYS A 304 -3.24 8.70 1.21
N ASN A 305 -2.77 9.95 1.24
CA ASN A 305 -3.60 11.12 0.92
C ASN A 305 -3.11 11.93 -0.30
N GLY A 306 -1.89 11.70 -0.77
CA GLY A 306 -1.34 12.32 -1.97
C GLY A 306 -1.34 11.41 -3.18
N GLN A 307 -2.08 10.28 -3.14
CA GLN A 307 -2.06 9.32 -4.23
C GLN A 307 -2.85 9.84 -5.43
N ILE A 308 -2.16 9.98 -6.56
CA ILE A 308 -2.72 9.98 -7.91
C ILE A 308 -2.26 8.69 -8.58
N SER A 309 -3.02 8.18 -9.54
CA SER A 309 -2.62 7.03 -10.36
C SER A 309 -2.60 7.42 -11.82
N ASP A 310 -1.41 7.42 -12.43
CA ASP A 310 -1.24 7.70 -13.86
C ASP A 310 -1.79 6.60 -14.78
N LEU A 311 -2.27 5.49 -14.19
CA LEU A 311 -3.08 4.49 -14.87
C LEU A 311 -4.42 5.08 -15.33
N ALA A 312 -5.03 5.90 -14.48
CA ALA A 312 -6.29 6.58 -14.72
C ALA A 312 -6.38 7.80 -13.81
N CYS A 313 -6.13 8.98 -14.37
CA CYS A 313 -6.23 10.25 -13.67
C CYS A 313 -6.91 11.28 -14.57
N LEU A 314 -8.08 11.76 -14.15
CA LEU A 314 -8.74 12.92 -14.74
C LEU A 314 -8.41 14.16 -13.90
N ILE A 315 -7.82 15.19 -14.50
CA ILE A 315 -7.43 16.43 -13.81
C ILE A 315 -7.81 17.67 -14.61
N SER A 316 -8.13 18.76 -13.92
CA SER A 316 -8.30 20.07 -14.59
C SER A 316 -7.03 20.46 -15.34
N ARG A 317 -7.14 20.81 -16.63
CA ARG A 317 -6.00 21.27 -17.44
C ARG A 317 -5.34 22.51 -16.84
N ASN A 318 -6.13 23.44 -16.30
CA ASN A 318 -5.62 24.68 -15.72
C ASN A 318 -4.77 24.40 -14.49
N VAL A 319 -5.20 23.48 -13.63
CA VAL A 319 -4.43 23.04 -12.46
C VAL A 319 -3.18 22.31 -12.93
N PHE A 320 -3.30 21.33 -13.83
CA PHE A 320 -2.14 20.58 -14.30
C PHE A 320 -1.06 21.48 -14.93
N LYS A 321 -1.45 22.48 -15.73
CA LYS A 321 -0.51 23.44 -16.33
C LYS A 321 0.34 24.22 -15.32
N GLN A 322 -0.18 24.44 -14.10
CA GLN A 322 0.56 25.14 -13.05
C GLN A 322 1.51 24.21 -12.29
N TYR A 323 1.11 22.95 -12.11
CA TYR A 323 1.83 22.01 -11.27
C TYR A 323 2.84 21.17 -12.04
N GLN A 324 2.42 20.63 -13.19
CA GLN A 324 3.08 19.62 -14.03
C GLN A 324 3.61 18.41 -13.24
N TYR A 325 3.98 17.35 -13.94
CA TYR A 325 4.75 16.27 -13.32
C TYR A 325 6.19 16.70 -13.08
N ARG A 326 6.78 16.17 -12.02
CA ARG A 326 8.19 16.36 -11.63
C ARG A 326 8.78 14.99 -11.32
N ARG A 327 10.12 14.88 -11.43
CA ARG A 327 10.91 13.67 -11.16
C ARG A 327 10.75 12.61 -12.26
N ASP A 328 11.62 11.61 -12.26
CA ASP A 328 11.58 10.52 -13.26
C ASP A 328 10.85 9.26 -12.76
N TYR A 329 10.47 9.23 -11.48
CA TYR A 329 9.77 8.13 -10.84
C TYR A 329 8.77 8.66 -9.81
N ALA A 330 7.62 7.98 -9.69
CA ALA A 330 6.52 8.30 -8.77
C ALA A 330 6.15 9.80 -8.75
N GLU A 331 6.16 10.36 -9.97
CA GLU A 331 5.74 11.71 -10.31
C GLU A 331 4.28 11.99 -9.97
N ASP A 332 3.45 10.94 -10.00
CA ASP A 332 2.03 10.96 -9.65
C ASP A 332 1.82 11.24 -8.17
N LEU A 333 2.53 10.52 -7.30
CA LEU A 333 2.54 10.74 -5.86
C LEU A 333 3.13 12.11 -5.49
N ASP A 334 4.21 12.53 -6.15
CA ASP A 334 4.77 13.89 -5.97
C ASP A 334 3.74 14.98 -6.31
N LEU A 335 3.04 14.84 -7.44
CA LEU A 335 1.99 15.76 -7.86
C LEU A 335 0.86 15.82 -6.83
N GLY A 336 0.34 14.67 -6.41
CA GLY A 336 -0.75 14.64 -5.44
C GLY A 336 -0.36 15.21 -4.08
N ILE A 337 0.87 14.95 -3.60
CA ILE A 337 1.38 15.57 -2.36
C ILE A 337 1.45 17.09 -2.48
N ARG A 338 1.92 17.64 -3.61
CA ARG A 338 1.96 19.09 -3.82
C ARG A 338 0.58 19.70 -3.85
N LEU A 339 -0.36 19.07 -4.54
CA LEU A 339 -1.75 19.55 -4.61
C LEU A 339 -2.40 19.61 -3.22
N ILE A 340 -2.31 18.55 -2.42
CA ILE A 340 -2.91 18.57 -1.07
C ILE A 340 -2.23 19.56 -0.14
N LYS A 341 -0.92 19.79 -0.28
CA LYS A 341 -0.17 20.79 0.49
C LYS A 341 -0.60 22.21 0.18
N ASP A 342 -1.01 22.47 -1.05
CA ASP A 342 -1.54 23.76 -1.47
C ASP A 342 -3.06 23.90 -1.22
N GLY A 343 -3.65 22.97 -0.46
CA GLY A 343 -5.04 23.03 0.01
C GLY A 343 -6.06 22.42 -0.94
N TYR A 344 -5.64 21.84 -2.06
CA TYR A 344 -6.55 21.13 -2.95
C TYR A 344 -6.99 19.78 -2.36
N SER A 345 -8.16 19.33 -2.82
CA SER A 345 -8.65 17.97 -2.59
C SER A 345 -8.62 17.16 -3.89
N ILE A 346 -8.40 15.86 -3.75
CA ILE A 346 -8.29 14.89 -4.86
C ILE A 346 -9.22 13.71 -4.53
N ALA A 347 -9.86 13.08 -5.52
CA ALA A 347 -10.62 11.86 -5.27
C ALA A 347 -9.86 10.61 -5.73
N PHE A 348 -10.03 9.52 -4.99
CA PHE A 348 -9.59 8.18 -5.37
C PHE A 348 -10.77 7.21 -5.26
N MET A 349 -11.18 6.68 -6.40
CA MET A 349 -12.40 5.90 -6.58
C MET A 349 -12.14 4.40 -6.50
N ASN A 350 -13.04 3.66 -5.88
CA ASN A 350 -13.15 2.20 -5.93
C ASN A 350 -14.50 1.76 -6.51
N SER A 351 -15.52 2.63 -6.52
CA SER A 351 -16.78 2.40 -7.23
C SER A 351 -16.64 2.48 -8.75
N ILE A 352 -15.74 3.35 -9.22
CA ILE A 352 -15.28 3.43 -10.61
C ILE A 352 -13.90 2.78 -10.66
N LYS A 353 -13.66 1.87 -11.59
CA LYS A 353 -12.37 1.17 -11.75
C LYS A 353 -11.94 1.12 -13.21
N ILE A 354 -10.65 0.95 -13.44
CA ILE A 354 -10.09 0.71 -14.78
C ILE A 354 -9.52 -0.71 -14.87
N ILE A 355 -9.68 -1.39 -15.99
CA ILE A 355 -9.18 -2.75 -16.17
C ILE A 355 -7.70 -2.69 -16.56
N HIS A 356 -6.83 -3.30 -15.76
CA HIS A 356 -5.40 -3.33 -16.03
C HIS A 356 -4.69 -4.41 -15.20
N SER A 357 -3.70 -5.07 -15.80
CA SER A 357 -2.78 -5.94 -15.09
C SER A 357 -1.49 -6.16 -15.87
N HIS A 358 -0.46 -6.67 -15.20
CA HIS A 358 0.72 -7.19 -15.89
C HIS A 358 1.24 -8.46 -15.23
N ASN A 359 1.51 -9.47 -16.04
CA ASN A 359 2.25 -10.65 -15.60
C ASN A 359 3.74 -10.41 -15.86
N ARG A 360 4.49 -10.10 -14.80
CA ARG A 360 5.92 -9.75 -14.89
C ARG A 360 6.79 -10.84 -14.26
N PRO A 361 8.00 -11.06 -14.78
CA PRO A 361 8.91 -12.06 -14.22
C PRO A 361 9.53 -11.58 -12.90
N PRO A 362 10.11 -12.49 -12.08
CA PRO A 362 10.79 -12.13 -10.84
C PRO A 362 11.85 -11.04 -10.99
N SER A 363 12.64 -11.01 -12.07
CA SER A 363 13.66 -9.98 -12.31
C SER A 363 13.09 -8.56 -12.37
N PHE A 364 11.86 -8.39 -12.88
CA PHE A 364 11.17 -7.11 -12.85
C PHE A 364 10.86 -6.70 -11.41
N PHE A 365 10.32 -7.61 -10.59
CA PHE A 365 9.97 -7.30 -9.21
C PHE A 365 11.19 -7.09 -8.32
N LEU A 366 12.33 -7.72 -8.62
CA LEU A 366 13.62 -7.39 -8.01
C LEU A 366 13.96 -5.91 -8.22
N ARG A 367 13.95 -5.44 -9.47
CA ARG A 367 14.25 -4.05 -9.80
C ARG A 367 13.19 -3.11 -9.23
N ARG A 368 11.90 -3.47 -9.31
CA ARG A 368 10.78 -2.69 -8.76
C ARG A 368 10.92 -2.48 -7.26
N GLY A 369 11.19 -3.54 -6.51
CA GLY A 369 11.39 -3.45 -5.06
C GLY A 369 12.56 -2.56 -4.68
N TYR A 370 13.62 -2.55 -5.51
CA TYR A 370 14.76 -1.67 -5.34
C TYR A 370 14.39 -0.19 -5.59
N VAL A 371 13.84 0.13 -6.76
CA VAL A 371 13.49 1.50 -7.15
C VAL A 371 12.43 2.11 -6.23
N ASP A 372 11.38 1.36 -5.88
CA ASP A 372 10.32 1.82 -4.97
C ASP A 372 10.87 2.30 -3.64
N ASN A 373 11.91 1.66 -3.09
CA ASN A 373 12.48 2.02 -1.80
C ASN A 373 13.54 3.12 -1.88
N LEU A 374 14.29 3.23 -2.99
CA LEU A 374 15.18 4.38 -3.23
C LEU A 374 14.40 5.69 -3.25
N PHE A 375 13.25 5.68 -3.92
CA PHE A 375 12.45 6.89 -4.10
C PHE A 375 11.83 7.40 -2.79
N LEU A 376 11.54 6.53 -1.83
CA LEU A 376 10.93 6.95 -0.57
C LEU A 376 11.82 7.94 0.19
N THR A 377 13.15 7.81 0.15
CA THR A 377 14.06 8.80 0.75
C THR A 377 14.08 10.13 0.00
N ASP A 378 13.78 10.13 -1.30
CA ASP A 378 13.81 11.32 -2.15
C ASP A 378 12.57 12.20 -1.99
N ILE A 379 11.44 11.61 -1.56
CA ILE A 379 10.20 12.34 -1.28
C ILE A 379 9.98 12.59 0.20
N PHE A 380 10.36 11.64 1.07
CA PHE A 380 9.97 11.68 2.47
C PHE A 380 11.19 11.82 3.39
N PRO A 381 11.45 13.02 3.94
CA PRO A 381 12.56 13.24 4.87
C PRO A 381 12.47 12.42 6.16
N ASP A 382 11.26 11.99 6.55
CA ASP A 382 11.00 11.17 7.75
C ASP A 382 11.12 9.66 7.51
N TYR A 383 11.31 9.24 6.25
CA TYR A 383 11.57 7.86 5.91
C TYR A 383 13.01 7.49 6.30
N HIS A 384 13.17 6.36 6.99
CA HIS A 384 14.48 5.88 7.43
C HIS A 384 14.69 4.46 6.92
N ALA A 385 15.67 4.30 6.04
CA ALA A 385 16.11 2.99 5.60
C ALA A 385 16.70 2.21 6.81
N PRO A 386 16.29 0.95 7.00
CA PRO A 386 16.92 0.07 8.00
C PRO A 386 18.41 -0.07 7.74
N ALA A 387 19.24 -0.04 8.78
CA ALA A 387 20.68 -0.24 8.67
C ALA A 387 21.00 -1.71 8.37
N LEU A 388 21.52 -2.00 7.17
CA LEU A 388 21.87 -3.34 6.71
C LEU A 388 23.21 -3.35 5.98
N GLU A 389 24.00 -4.39 6.23
CA GLU A 389 25.30 -4.62 5.58
C GLU A 389 25.14 -5.55 4.37
N GLY A 390 25.65 -5.12 3.22
CA GLY A 390 25.56 -5.82 1.93
C GLY A 390 26.10 -7.25 1.97
N PRO A 391 27.33 -7.51 2.46
CA PRO A 391 27.88 -8.87 2.51
C PRO A 391 27.03 -9.85 3.31
N ARG A 392 26.37 -9.38 4.38
CA ARG A 392 25.45 -10.20 5.16
C ARG A 392 24.15 -10.46 4.39
N LEU A 393 23.63 -9.45 3.69
CA LEU A 393 22.45 -9.56 2.86
C LEU A 393 22.66 -10.51 1.68
N PHE A 394 23.82 -10.48 1.01
CA PHE A 394 24.14 -11.38 -0.10
C PHE A 394 24.04 -12.84 0.30
N ARG A 395 24.62 -13.21 1.45
CA ARG A 395 24.46 -14.56 2.01
C ARG A 395 22.99 -14.87 2.31
N ASP A 396 22.24 -13.89 2.83
CA ASP A 396 20.83 -14.08 3.15
C ASP A 396 19.96 -14.28 1.90
N ILE A 397 20.25 -13.60 0.79
CA ILE A 397 19.60 -13.80 -0.50
C ILE A 397 19.72 -15.26 -0.92
N ILE A 398 20.93 -15.81 -0.91
CA ILE A 398 21.20 -17.18 -1.36
C ILE A 398 20.52 -18.21 -0.44
N LEU A 399 20.62 -18.04 0.88
CA LEU A 399 20.01 -18.96 1.84
C LEU A 399 18.49 -18.92 1.81
N THR A 400 17.90 -17.72 1.68
CA THR A 400 16.45 -17.54 1.56
C THR A 400 15.94 -18.13 0.25
N HIS A 401 16.64 -17.87 -0.87
CA HIS A 401 16.27 -18.44 -2.16
C HIS A 401 16.31 -19.97 -2.14
N SER A 402 17.35 -20.57 -1.56
CA SER A 402 17.42 -22.04 -1.39
C SER A 402 16.25 -22.59 -0.56
N ALA A 403 15.84 -21.90 0.52
CA ALA A 403 14.66 -22.32 1.29
C ALA A 403 13.35 -22.25 0.48
N ILE A 404 13.22 -21.23 -0.37
CA ILE A 404 12.08 -21.06 -1.27
C ILE A 404 12.12 -22.10 -2.41
N ASN A 405 13.30 -22.42 -2.93
CA ASN A 405 13.44 -23.46 -3.94
C ASN A 405 13.00 -24.83 -3.38
N CYS A 406 13.43 -25.20 -2.17
CA CYS A 406 12.94 -26.42 -1.54
C CYS A 406 11.42 -26.40 -1.32
N LEU A 407 10.84 -25.24 -0.96
CA LEU A 407 9.39 -25.10 -0.82
C LEU A 407 8.66 -25.38 -2.15
N VAL A 408 9.14 -24.75 -3.22
CA VAL A 408 8.54 -24.81 -4.56
C VAL A 408 8.71 -26.17 -5.20
N SER A 409 9.93 -26.71 -5.17
CA SER A 409 10.35 -27.88 -5.93
C SER A 409 10.14 -29.19 -5.18
N GLU A 410 10.20 -29.19 -3.84
CA GLU A 410 10.08 -30.39 -3.01
C GLU A 410 8.77 -30.39 -2.23
N ASP A 411 8.54 -29.41 -1.34
CA ASP A 411 7.43 -29.47 -0.39
C ASP A 411 6.07 -29.47 -1.09
N PHE A 412 5.88 -28.60 -2.08
CA PHE A 412 4.63 -28.53 -2.84
C PHE A 412 4.43 -29.73 -3.78
N SER A 413 5.48 -30.48 -4.11
CA SER A 413 5.34 -31.74 -4.87
C SER A 413 4.62 -32.83 -4.08
N HIS A 414 4.61 -32.71 -2.75
CA HIS A 414 3.96 -33.65 -1.83
C HIS A 414 2.56 -33.21 -1.39
N VAL A 415 2.12 -32.02 -1.81
CA VAL A 415 0.77 -31.50 -1.52
C VAL A 415 -0.24 -32.15 -2.46
N LYS A 416 -1.38 -32.57 -1.92
CA LYS A 416 -2.52 -33.06 -2.71
C LYS A 416 -3.58 -31.96 -2.80
N THR A 417 -4.02 -31.67 -4.01
CA THR A 417 -5.13 -30.76 -4.31
C THR A 417 -6.44 -31.55 -4.47
N PRO A 418 -7.62 -30.94 -4.24
CA PRO A 418 -7.78 -29.59 -3.70
C PRO A 418 -7.43 -29.50 -2.22
N LEU A 419 -6.91 -28.34 -1.78
CA LEU A 419 -6.63 -28.06 -0.36
C LEU A 419 -7.16 -26.70 0.07
N GLU A 420 -7.37 -26.51 1.36
CA GLU A 420 -7.76 -25.20 1.89
C GLU A 420 -6.57 -24.22 1.90
N VAL A 421 -6.85 -22.91 1.77
CA VAL A 421 -5.85 -21.84 1.91
C VAL A 421 -5.07 -21.98 3.23
N LYS A 422 -5.74 -22.38 4.31
CA LYS A 422 -5.08 -22.57 5.60
C LYS A 422 -4.01 -23.66 5.56
N GLU A 423 -4.30 -24.79 4.93
CA GLU A 423 -3.40 -25.93 4.81
C GLU A 423 -2.16 -25.58 3.97
N LEU A 424 -2.37 -24.85 2.86
CA LEU A 424 -1.27 -24.35 2.03
C LEU A 424 -0.28 -23.50 2.85
N PHE A 425 -0.79 -22.57 3.65
CA PHE A 425 0.04 -21.70 4.47
C PHE A 425 0.67 -22.43 5.68
N GLU A 426 0.14 -23.58 6.10
CA GLU A 426 0.81 -24.44 7.08
C GLU A 426 2.05 -25.12 6.50
N VAL A 427 2.02 -25.49 5.21
CA VAL A 427 3.21 -26.00 4.48
C VAL A 427 4.26 -24.90 4.38
N VAL A 428 3.86 -23.69 3.94
CA VAL A 428 4.74 -22.51 3.89
C VAL A 428 5.37 -22.22 5.25
N ALA A 429 4.55 -22.19 6.31
CA ALA A 429 5.03 -21.91 7.66
C ALA A 429 5.97 -22.98 8.19
N ARG A 430 5.85 -24.25 7.78
CA ARG A 430 6.77 -25.32 8.18
C ARG A 430 8.17 -25.10 7.62
N ARG A 431 8.27 -24.66 6.36
CA ARG A 431 9.55 -24.41 5.67
C ARG A 431 10.16 -23.06 6.03
N LEU A 432 9.35 -22.00 6.02
CA LEU A 432 9.83 -20.63 6.17
C LEU A 432 9.82 -20.13 7.62
N ARG A 433 9.37 -20.93 8.61
CA ARG A 433 9.42 -20.48 10.01
C ARG A 433 10.87 -20.17 10.37
N PRO A 434 11.15 -18.93 10.79
CA PRO A 434 12.51 -18.53 11.03
C PRO A 434 13.05 -19.21 12.29
N PHE A 435 14.10 -19.99 12.09
CA PHE A 435 14.97 -20.54 13.13
C PHE A 435 16.42 -20.22 12.70
N PRO A 436 17.36 -20.00 13.63
CA PRO A 436 18.75 -19.79 13.24
C PRO A 436 19.25 -20.99 12.44
N TYR A 437 19.57 -20.78 11.17
CA TYR A 437 20.27 -21.76 10.35
C TYR A 437 21.78 -21.59 10.55
N GLN A 438 22.48 -22.65 10.95
CA GLN A 438 23.93 -22.74 10.76
C GLN A 438 24.15 -23.46 9.42
N LYS A 439 24.32 -22.69 8.34
CA LYS A 439 24.76 -23.22 7.05
C LYS A 439 26.06 -22.52 6.67
N ASN A 440 27.08 -23.33 6.40
CA ASN A 440 28.45 -22.87 6.15
C ASN A 440 28.84 -23.03 4.68
N THR A 441 27.95 -23.58 3.85
CA THR A 441 28.23 -23.93 2.46
C THR A 441 27.16 -23.40 1.53
N LEU A 442 27.59 -22.95 0.35
CA LEU A 442 26.74 -22.61 -0.77
C LEU A 442 25.85 -23.82 -1.13
N PRO A 443 24.51 -23.69 -1.13
CA PRO A 443 23.63 -24.76 -1.61
C PRO A 443 23.92 -25.05 -3.08
N SER A 444 23.90 -26.31 -3.52
CA SER A 444 24.25 -26.67 -4.91
C SER A 444 23.18 -26.28 -5.94
N ASP A 445 21.94 -26.13 -5.51
CA ASP A 445 20.72 -25.95 -6.31
C ASP A 445 20.16 -24.52 -6.24
N TYR A 446 20.90 -23.58 -5.63
CA TYR A 446 20.41 -22.23 -5.33
C TYR A 446 20.02 -21.38 -6.55
N HIS A 447 20.33 -21.80 -7.78
CA HIS A 447 20.07 -21.07 -9.01
C HIS A 447 19.10 -21.82 -9.94
N ASP A 448 18.65 -23.01 -9.54
CA ASP A 448 17.78 -23.87 -10.34
C ASP A 448 16.43 -24.00 -9.65
N CYS A 449 15.64 -22.92 -9.76
CA CYS A 449 14.30 -22.86 -9.23
C CYS A 449 13.30 -22.70 -10.38
N PRO A 450 12.27 -23.56 -10.47
CA PRO A 450 11.13 -23.33 -11.35
C PRO A 450 10.58 -21.92 -11.13
N HIS A 451 10.08 -21.28 -12.19
CA HIS A 451 9.55 -19.91 -12.16
C HIS A 451 10.57 -18.77 -12.01
N THR A 452 11.88 -19.05 -12.09
CA THR A 452 12.90 -18.00 -12.25
C THR A 452 13.13 -17.68 -13.74
N ASP A 453 13.22 -16.40 -14.08
CA ASP A 453 13.63 -15.96 -15.41
C ASP A 453 15.16 -15.78 -15.49
N GLU A 454 15.73 -15.79 -16.70
CA GLU A 454 17.18 -15.68 -16.92
C GLU A 454 17.81 -14.44 -16.30
N GLY A 455 17.08 -13.32 -16.24
CA GLY A 455 17.55 -12.10 -15.59
C GLY A 455 17.71 -12.29 -14.09
N PHE A 456 16.76 -12.95 -13.44
CA PHE A 456 16.83 -13.23 -12.01
C PHE A 456 17.85 -14.31 -11.67
N LYS A 457 17.98 -15.33 -12.52
CA LYS A 457 19.02 -16.36 -12.40
C LYS A 457 20.42 -15.75 -12.49
N SER A 458 20.66 -14.89 -13.48
CA SER A 458 21.93 -14.18 -13.64
C SER A 458 22.26 -13.32 -12.42
N PHE A 459 21.26 -12.64 -11.86
CA PHE A 459 21.40 -11.90 -10.61
C PHE A 459 21.83 -12.82 -9.44
N LEU A 460 21.17 -13.96 -9.23
CA LEU A 460 21.51 -14.89 -8.16
C LEU A 460 22.94 -15.43 -8.27
N LEU A 461 23.37 -15.79 -9.49
CA LEU A 461 24.75 -16.20 -9.78
C LEU A 461 25.75 -15.10 -9.41
N GLY A 462 25.47 -13.86 -9.85
CA GLY A 462 26.32 -12.70 -9.53
C GLY A 462 26.39 -12.38 -8.04
N ILE A 463 25.31 -12.58 -7.29
CA ILE A 463 25.31 -12.44 -5.82
C ILE A 463 26.14 -13.55 -5.16
N ALA A 464 26.02 -14.80 -5.62
CA ALA A 464 26.76 -15.92 -5.07
C ALA A 464 28.28 -15.76 -5.25
N GLU A 465 28.74 -15.24 -6.39
CA GLU A 465 30.16 -14.91 -6.63
C GLU A 465 30.70 -13.86 -5.66
N ARG A 466 29.83 -12.94 -5.21
CA ARG A 466 30.16 -11.88 -4.24
C ARG A 466 30.00 -12.32 -2.79
N CYS A 467 29.49 -13.53 -2.53
CA CYS A 467 29.27 -14.05 -1.20
C CYS A 467 30.56 -14.61 -0.59
N HIS A 468 31.00 -14.04 0.52
CA HIS A 468 31.98 -14.68 1.39
C HIS A 468 31.28 -15.65 2.35
N TRP A 469 31.69 -16.92 2.32
CA TRP A 469 31.20 -17.97 3.20
C TRP A 469 32.18 -18.13 4.38
N PRO A 470 31.82 -17.67 5.60
CA PRO A 470 32.74 -17.70 6.73
C PRO A 470 33.05 -19.13 7.18
N GLU A 471 34.33 -19.45 7.32
CA GLU A 471 34.78 -20.71 7.92
C GLU A 471 34.30 -20.81 9.37
N GLY A 472 33.73 -21.97 9.75
CA GLY A 472 33.17 -22.20 11.09
C GLY A 472 31.71 -21.78 11.27
N GLY A 473 31.13 -21.06 10.31
CA GLY A 473 29.71 -20.69 10.32
C GLY A 473 29.39 -19.44 11.12
N ALA A 474 28.66 -18.51 10.50
CA ALA A 474 28.15 -17.33 11.18
C ALA A 474 26.63 -17.46 11.36
N ALA A 475 26.13 -16.96 12.49
CA ALA A 475 24.70 -16.97 12.79
C ALA A 475 23.91 -16.27 11.67
N TYR A 476 22.98 -17.00 11.08
CA TYR A 476 21.97 -16.50 10.16
C TYR A 476 20.84 -15.81 10.95
N ASP A 477 20.61 -14.53 10.70
CA ASP A 477 19.47 -13.79 11.26
C ASP A 477 18.22 -13.82 10.40
N GLY A 478 18.38 -14.13 9.11
CA GLY A 478 17.32 -14.39 8.15
C GLY A 478 16.40 -13.21 7.88
N ILE A 479 16.96 -12.01 7.72
CA ILE A 479 16.12 -10.83 7.55
C ILE A 479 15.18 -10.95 6.35
N LEU A 480 15.66 -11.53 5.25
CA LEU A 480 14.86 -11.76 4.04
C LEU A 480 13.80 -12.84 4.23
N ILE A 481 14.12 -14.00 4.81
CA ILE A 481 13.10 -15.04 5.03
C ILE A 481 11.97 -14.53 5.93
N PHE A 482 12.29 -13.71 6.94
CA PHE A 482 11.29 -13.03 7.76
C PHE A 482 10.49 -11.99 6.96
N ALA A 483 11.11 -11.22 6.08
CA ALA A 483 10.44 -10.23 5.24
C ALA A 483 9.47 -10.91 4.26
N VAL A 484 9.91 -11.97 3.59
CA VAL A 484 9.08 -12.82 2.72
C VAL A 484 7.91 -13.37 3.53
N PHE A 485 8.17 -14.01 4.66
CA PHE A 485 7.11 -14.62 5.48
C PHE A 485 6.07 -13.60 5.95
N ASN A 486 6.48 -12.38 6.32
CA ASN A 486 5.54 -11.33 6.70
C ASN A 486 4.76 -10.74 5.51
N PHE A 487 5.34 -10.72 4.31
CA PHE A 487 4.64 -10.27 3.10
C PHE A 487 3.50 -11.23 2.72
N LEU A 488 3.59 -12.50 3.14
CA LEU A 488 2.56 -13.50 2.88
C LEU A 488 1.30 -13.32 3.74
N ASP A 489 1.33 -12.52 4.82
CA ASP A 489 0.16 -12.24 5.64
C ASP A 489 -1.01 -11.64 4.80
N PRO A 490 -0.83 -10.53 4.04
CA PRO A 490 -1.88 -10.01 3.16
C PRO A 490 -2.22 -10.93 1.98
N VAL A 491 -1.26 -11.71 1.46
CA VAL A 491 -1.53 -12.71 0.41
C VAL A 491 -2.50 -13.78 0.93
N LYS A 492 -2.29 -14.24 2.17
CA LYS A 492 -3.18 -15.19 2.83
C LYS A 492 -4.60 -14.65 2.96
N GLU A 493 -4.73 -13.38 3.38
CA GLU A 493 -6.04 -12.74 3.52
C GLU A 493 -6.74 -12.61 2.16
N TYR A 494 -6.02 -12.18 1.12
CA TYR A 494 -6.55 -12.12 -0.24
C TYR A 494 -7.04 -13.49 -0.70
N MET A 495 -6.19 -14.52 -0.60
CA MET A 495 -6.53 -15.86 -1.05
C MET A 495 -7.73 -16.43 -0.30
N ALA A 496 -7.78 -16.25 1.03
CA ALA A 496 -8.91 -16.72 1.85
C ALA A 496 -10.23 -16.01 1.53
N SER A 497 -10.19 -14.82 0.90
CA SER A 497 -11.37 -14.10 0.44
C SER A 497 -11.79 -14.43 -1.00
N SER A 498 -10.84 -14.90 -1.82
CA SER A 498 -11.04 -15.11 -3.26
C SER A 498 -11.17 -16.57 -3.67
N TYR A 499 -10.62 -17.51 -2.87
CA TYR A 499 -10.57 -18.94 -3.18
C TYR A 499 -11.16 -19.75 -2.03
N GLU A 500 -12.15 -20.59 -2.35
CA GLU A 500 -12.69 -21.57 -1.41
C GLU A 500 -11.75 -22.75 -1.23
N ILE A 501 -11.19 -23.23 -2.35
CA ILE A 501 -10.20 -24.31 -2.43
C ILE A 501 -9.08 -23.95 -3.41
N ILE A 502 -7.91 -24.57 -3.21
CA ILE A 502 -6.74 -24.42 -4.08
C ILE A 502 -6.61 -25.69 -4.92
N ASP A 503 -6.77 -25.54 -6.23
CA ASP A 503 -6.53 -26.60 -7.21
C ASP A 503 -5.07 -26.56 -7.74
N ASP A 504 -4.76 -27.43 -8.70
CA ASP A 504 -3.42 -27.49 -9.29
C ASP A 504 -3.01 -26.18 -9.98
N THR A 505 -3.96 -25.47 -10.59
CA THR A 505 -3.71 -24.22 -11.31
C THR A 505 -3.33 -23.12 -10.34
N VAL A 506 -4.10 -22.95 -9.26
CA VAL A 506 -3.84 -21.94 -8.23
C VAL A 506 -2.58 -22.30 -7.44
N LEU A 507 -2.31 -23.58 -7.19
CA LEU A 507 -1.07 -24.02 -6.55
C LEU A 507 0.15 -23.69 -7.41
N GLU A 508 0.08 -23.88 -8.73
CA GLU A 508 1.17 -23.55 -9.65
C GLU A 508 1.42 -22.03 -9.71
N ASP A 509 0.37 -21.22 -9.73
CA ASP A 509 0.52 -19.77 -9.67
C ASP A 509 1.05 -19.30 -8.29
N PHE A 510 0.67 -19.99 -7.21
CA PHE A 510 1.22 -19.73 -5.88
C PHE A 510 2.74 -20.03 -5.80
N LYS A 511 3.23 -21.06 -6.50
CA LYS A 511 4.69 -21.30 -6.61
C LYS A 511 5.41 -20.13 -7.27
N SER A 512 4.86 -19.63 -8.38
CA SER A 512 5.37 -18.43 -9.07
C SER A 512 5.35 -17.20 -8.16
N LEU A 513 4.26 -17.01 -7.41
CA LEU A 513 4.11 -15.95 -6.41
C LEU A 513 5.23 -15.98 -5.37
N MET A 514 5.60 -17.15 -4.85
CA MET A 514 6.65 -17.27 -3.83
C MET A 514 8.00 -16.70 -4.32
N VAL A 515 8.37 -16.97 -5.57
CA VAL A 515 9.59 -16.47 -6.19
C VAL A 515 9.51 -14.96 -6.41
N LYS A 516 8.36 -14.45 -6.87
CA LYS A 516 8.13 -13.00 -7.08
C LYS A 516 8.15 -12.19 -5.78
N VAL A 517 7.52 -12.71 -4.71
CA VAL A 517 7.57 -12.10 -3.37
C VAL A 517 9.02 -12.00 -2.90
N PHE A 518 9.80 -13.07 -3.08
CA PHE A 518 11.21 -13.06 -2.73
C PHE A 518 12.02 -12.04 -3.52
N ALA A 519 11.85 -12.00 -4.84
CA ALA A 519 12.52 -11.02 -5.68
C ALA A 519 12.20 -9.58 -5.25
N LEU A 520 10.92 -9.28 -5.00
CA LEU A 520 10.49 -7.97 -4.50
C LEU A 520 11.16 -7.60 -3.17
N GLN A 521 11.17 -8.52 -2.21
CA GLN A 521 11.80 -8.27 -0.91
C GLN A 521 13.33 -8.15 -1.02
N CYS A 522 13.96 -8.92 -1.89
CA CYS A 522 15.39 -8.82 -2.19
C CYS A 522 15.75 -7.42 -2.68
N GLY A 523 15.01 -6.91 -3.68
CA GLY A 523 15.18 -5.56 -4.20
C GLY A 523 15.07 -4.48 -3.13
N ALA A 524 14.01 -4.56 -2.31
CA ALA A 524 13.78 -3.61 -1.22
C ALA A 524 14.95 -3.56 -0.22
N HIS A 525 15.49 -4.72 0.16
CA HIS A 525 16.60 -4.76 1.13
C HIS A 525 17.94 -4.33 0.53
N LEU A 526 18.16 -4.58 -0.76
CA LEU A 526 19.31 -4.04 -1.48
C LEU A 526 19.25 -2.51 -1.54
N ALA A 527 18.07 -1.92 -1.74
CA ALA A 527 17.91 -0.47 -1.68
C ALA A 527 18.29 0.07 -0.30
N TYR A 528 17.92 -0.60 0.78
CA TYR A 528 18.35 -0.20 2.13
C TYR A 528 19.88 -0.23 2.27
N CYS A 529 20.56 -1.28 1.82
CA CYS A 529 22.03 -1.32 1.84
C CYS A 529 22.65 -0.16 1.04
N TYR A 530 22.13 0.10 -0.17
CA TYR A 530 22.59 1.22 -1.00
C TYR A 530 22.42 2.58 -0.31
N LEU A 531 21.24 2.83 0.27
CA LEU A 531 20.92 4.07 1.00
C LEU A 531 21.80 4.26 2.25
N ASN A 532 22.28 3.18 2.86
CA ASN A 532 23.25 3.24 3.95
C ASN A 532 24.72 3.37 3.48
N GLY A 533 24.95 3.51 2.17
CA GLY A 533 26.26 3.76 1.60
C GLY A 533 27.13 2.51 1.38
N ASP A 534 26.57 1.31 1.44
CA ASP A 534 27.28 0.05 1.27
C ASP A 534 27.96 -0.05 -0.10
N SER A 535 29.28 -0.24 -0.12
CA SER A 535 30.07 -0.25 -1.36
C SER A 535 29.80 -1.47 -2.24
N ALA A 536 29.48 -2.63 -1.67
CA ALA A 536 29.24 -3.85 -2.44
C ALA A 536 27.93 -3.76 -3.23
N VAL A 537 26.93 -3.05 -2.68
CA VAL A 537 25.65 -2.84 -3.38
C VAL A 537 25.71 -1.69 -4.37
N LYS A 538 26.59 -0.70 -4.19
CA LYS A 538 26.81 0.38 -5.17
C LYS A 538 27.17 -0.14 -6.56
N GLU A 539 27.94 -1.22 -6.64
CA GLU A 539 28.30 -1.86 -7.91
C GLU A 539 27.08 -2.44 -8.66
N LEU A 540 25.98 -2.72 -7.96
CA LEU A 540 24.74 -3.26 -8.54
C LEU A 540 23.74 -2.15 -8.92
N HIS A 541 24.04 -0.87 -8.64
CA HIS A 541 23.05 0.20 -8.73
C HIS A 541 22.48 0.39 -10.13
N GLU A 542 23.35 0.53 -11.14
CA GLU A 542 22.92 0.75 -12.53
C GLU A 542 22.09 -0.43 -13.05
N ASP A 543 22.53 -1.64 -12.73
CA ASP A 543 21.82 -2.86 -13.11
C ASP A 543 20.46 -2.96 -12.43
N LEU A 544 20.33 -2.62 -11.14
CA LEU A 544 19.07 -2.70 -10.40
C LEU A 544 18.10 -1.55 -10.71
N LYS A 545 18.62 -0.40 -11.17
CA LYS A 545 17.82 0.75 -11.58
C LYS A 545 17.27 0.62 -13.00
N GLY A 546 17.97 -0.11 -13.87
CA GLY A 546 17.48 -0.34 -15.24
C GLY A 546 16.16 -1.13 -15.28
N GLY A 547 15.32 -0.91 -16.29
CA GLY A 547 14.22 -1.81 -16.64
C GLY A 547 12.96 -1.77 -15.77
N VAL A 548 12.73 -0.69 -15.01
CA VAL A 548 11.48 -0.41 -14.28
C VAL A 548 10.85 0.89 -14.76
#